data_AF-G9QMJ2-F1
#
_entry.id   AF-G9QMJ2-F1
#
_cell.length_a   1.000
_cell.length_b   1.000
_cell.length_c   1.000
_cell.angle_alpha   90.00
_cell.angle_beta   90.00
_cell.angle_gamma   90.00
#
_symmetry.space_group_name_H-M   'P 1'
#
loop_
_entity.id
_entity.type
_entity.pdbx_description
1 polymer ?
#
loop_
_entity_poly.entity_id
_entity_poly.type
_entity_poly.pdbx_seq_one_letter_code
_entity_poly.pdbx_strand_id
1 'polypeptide(L)' 'MPLTPLDIHNKEFSKGFRGYDEDEVNEFLNQVIKDYELILREKKIWKNSWNLCVNV' A
#
# COMPACT_ATOMS: atom_id res chain seq x y z
N MET A 1 5.12 -8.48 -9.63
CA MET A 1 5.35 -8.14 -8.20
C MET A 1 4.21 -7.24 -7.76
N PRO A 2 3.62 -7.46 -6.57
CA PRO A 2 2.63 -6.52 -6.03
C PRO A 2 3.31 -5.18 -5.73
N LEU A 3 2.57 -4.08 -5.88
CA LEU A 3 3.05 -2.73 -5.57
C LEU A 3 3.44 -2.63 -4.09
N THR A 4 4.55 -1.96 -3.80
CA THR A 4 4.92 -1.63 -2.42
C THR A 4 4.27 -0.29 -2.01
N PRO A 5 4.08 -0.05 -0.70
CA PRO A 5 3.60 1.25 -0.22
C PRO A 5 4.47 2.42 -0.73
N LEU A 6 5.78 2.20 -0.86
CA LEU A 6 6.73 3.17 -1.39
C LEU A 6 6.51 3.45 -2.89
N ASP A 7 6.14 2.44 -3.67
CA ASP A 7 5.81 2.60 -5.09
C ASP A 7 4.52 3.41 -5.29
N ILE A 8 3.58 3.31 -4.35
CA ILE A 8 2.33 4.10 -4.36
C ILE A 8 2.62 5.56 -3.97
N HIS A 9 3.47 5.78 -2.96
CA HIS A 9 3.87 7.12 -2.53
C HIS A 9 4.66 7.87 -3.61
N ASN A 10 5.55 7.18 -4.33
CA ASN A 10 6.38 7.79 -5.37
C ASN A 10 5.71 7.79 -6.75
N LYS A 11 4.40 7.53 -6.81
CA LYS A 11 3.68 7.47 -8.08
C LYS A 11 3.43 8.88 -8.60
N GLU A 12 4.07 9.23 -9.71
CA GLU A 12 3.77 10.47 -10.43
C GLU A 12 2.63 10.25 -11.45
N PHE A 13 1.71 11.20 -11.50
CA PHE A 13 0.60 11.23 -12.45
C PHE A 13 0.82 12.36 -13.46
N SER A 14 0.59 12.07 -14.75
CA SER A 14 0.65 13.09 -15.78
C SER A 14 -0.54 14.05 -15.66
N LYS A 15 -0.25 15.35 -15.61
CA LYS A 15 -1.28 16.40 -15.57
C LYS A 15 -1.88 16.57 -16.97
N GLY A 16 -3.20 16.51 -17.07
CA GLY A 16 -3.96 16.70 -18.31
C GLY A 16 -4.86 17.93 -18.24
N PHE A 17 -5.41 18.36 -19.38
CA PHE A 17 -6.34 19.50 -19.45
C PHE A 17 -7.66 19.28 -18.68
N ARG A 18 -7.97 18.02 -18.35
CA ARG A 18 -9.00 17.60 -17.40
C ARG A 18 -8.39 16.53 -16.51
N GLY A 19 -8.63 16.62 -15.20
CA GLY A 19 -8.09 15.68 -14.23
C GLY A 19 -8.74 15.86 -12.87
N TYR A 20 -8.46 14.91 -11.98
CA TYR A 20 -8.79 15.04 -10.57
C TYR A 20 -7.85 16.06 -9.91
N ASP A 21 -8.32 16.64 -8.82
CA ASP A 21 -7.51 17.53 -8.00
C ASP A 21 -6.33 16.76 -7.39
N GLU A 22 -5.14 17.35 -7.43
CA GLU A 22 -3.92 16.70 -6.97
C GLU A 22 -3.95 16.45 -5.46
N ASP A 23 -4.53 17.38 -4.68
CA ASP A 23 -4.62 17.26 -3.23
C ASP A 23 -5.63 16.17 -2.83
N GLU A 24 -6.78 16.10 -3.52
CA GLU A 24 -7.78 15.04 -3.31
C GLU A 24 -7.20 13.65 -3.60
N VAL A 25 -6.47 13.52 -4.71
CA VAL A 25 -5.79 12.27 -5.07
C VAL A 25 -4.72 11.90 -4.05
N ASN A 26 -3.89 12.87 -3.62
CA ASN A 26 -2.85 12.64 -2.64
C ASN A 26 -3.43 12.23 -1.27
N GLU A 27 -4.52 12.84 -0.83
CA GLU A 27 -5.19 12.47 0.41
C GLU A 27 -5.72 11.03 0.36
N PHE A 28 -6.34 10.64 -0.76
CA PHE A 28 -6.79 9.27 -0.97
C PHE A 28 -5.61 8.28 -0.99
N LEU A 29 -4.53 8.59 -1.70
CA LEU A 29 -3.34 7.73 -1.75
C LEU A 29 -2.70 7.56 -0.36
N ASN A 30 -2.69 8.61 0.47
CA ASN A 30 -2.21 8.51 1.85
C ASN A 30 -3.04 7.55 2.70
N GLN A 31 -4.37 7.52 2.52
CA GLN A 31 -5.23 6.55 3.19
C GLN A 31 -4.97 5.13 2.70
N VAL A 32 -4.88 4.94 1.37
CA VAL A 32 -4.57 3.63 0.77
C VAL A 32 -3.24 3.08 1.25
N ILE A 33 -2.19 3.93 1.36
CA ILE A 33 -0.87 3.53 1.86
C ILE A 33 -0.96 2.99 3.29
N LYS A 34 -1.67 3.69 4.18
CA LYS A 34 -1.85 3.28 5.58
C LYS A 34 -2.53 1.93 5.70
N ASP A 35 -3.61 1.73 4.94
CA ASP A 35 -4.35 0.46 4.95
C ASP A 35 -3.50 -0.69 4.38
N TYR A 36 -2.71 -0.40 3.34
CA TYR A 36 -1.81 -1.39 2.76
C TYR A 36 -0.71 -1.82 3.74
N GLU A 37 -0.13 -0.88 4.48
CA GLU A 37 0.86 -1.19 5.52
C GLU A 37 0.27 -2.07 6.63
N LEU A 38 -0.97 -1.80 7.04
CA LEU A 38 -1.66 -2.61 8.04
C LEU A 38 -1.83 -4.05 7.56
N ILE A 39 -2.37 -4.24 6.35
CA ILE A 39 -2.57 -5.56 5.74
C ILE A 39 -1.25 -6.30 5.57
N LEU A 40 -0.18 -5.62 5.13
CA LEU A 40 1.14 -6.23 4.97
C LEU A 40 1.72 -6.68 6.31
N ARG A 41 1.52 -5.89 7.37
CA ARG A 41 1.95 -6.23 8.73
C ARG A 41 1.20 -7.46 9.24
N GLU A 42 -0.12 -7.47 9.12
CA GLU A 42 -0.95 -8.63 9.50
C GLU A 42 -0.55 -9.87 8.73
N LYS A 43 -0.37 -9.75 7.42
CA LYS A 43 0.10 -10.86 6.56
C LYS A 43 1.45 -11.40 7.00
N LYS A 44 2.38 -10.54 7.43
CA LYS A 44 3.69 -10.96 7.96
C LYS A 44 3.55 -11.69 9.30
N ILE A 45 2.71 -11.19 10.20
CA ILE A 45 2.43 -11.84 11.49
C ILE A 45 1.80 -13.21 11.27
N TRP A 46 0.76 -13.28 10.43
CA TRP A 46 0.10 -14.54 10.06
C TRP A 46 1.09 -15.53 9.47
N LYS A 47 1.93 -15.09 8.53
CA LYS A 47 2.94 -15.94 7.90
C LYS A 47 3.99 -16.42 8.89
N ASN A 48 4.42 -15.58 9.82
CA ASN A 48 5.35 -15.99 10.87
C ASN A 48 4.73 -17.02 11.81
N SER A 49 3.47 -16.81 12.24
CA SER A 49 2.76 -17.77 13.08
C SER A 49 2.55 -19.09 12.35
N TRP A 50 2.16 -19.04 11.07
CA TRP A 50 2.04 -20.24 10.23
C TRP A 50 3.37 -21.00 10.19
N ASN A 51 4.48 -20.32 9.92
CA ASN A 51 5.79 -20.94 9.83
C ASN A 51 6.21 -21.60 11.16
N LEU A 52 5.86 -21.00 12.30
CA LEU A 52 6.07 -21.59 13.62
C LEU A 52 5.24 -22.86 13.83
N CYS A 53 3.98 -22.89 13.37
CA CYS A 53 3.13 -24.07 13.49
C CYS A 53 3.51 -25.22 12.56
N VAL A 54 4.10 -24.93 11.39
CA VAL A 54 4.41 -25.94 10.36
C VAL A 54 5.82 -26.53 10.50
N ASN A 55 6.76 -25.83 11.15
CA ASN A 55 8.12 -26.35 11.40
C ASN A 55 8.26 -27.02 12.78
N VAL A 56 7.14 -27.42 13.40
CA VAL A 56 7.07 -28.21 14.65
C VAL A 56 6.45 -29.56 14.33
#